data_AF-W7SC30-F1
#
_entry.id   AF-W7SC30-F1
#
_cell.length_a   1.000
_cell.length_b   1.000
_cell.length_c   1.000
_cell.angle_alpha   90.00
_cell.angle_beta   90.00
_cell.angle_gamma   90.00
#
_symmetry.space_group_name_H-M   'P 1'
#
loop_
_entity.id
_entity.type
_entity.pdbx_description
1 polymer ?
#
loop_
_entity_poly.entity_id
_entity_poly.type
_entity_poly.pdbx_seq_one_letter_code
_entity_poly.pdbx_strand_id
1 'polypeptide(L)'
;MKLRKILSLEYVIAFIMTIFFYGHLDFSWLSFIIFLLLPDITMLGYMINSKIGALFYNIGHSFVIPAVLLVIGFTLSTPILLMAALIWLAHIFLDRALGYGLKYEEAFTKTHLQQIA
;
A
#
# COMPACT_ATOMS: atom_id res chain seq x y z
N MET A 1 15.67 -10.62 17.65
CA MET A 1 14.28 -10.18 17.33
C MET A 1 13.68 -11.19 16.36
N LYS A 2 12.39 -11.58 16.47
CA LYS A 2 11.77 -12.51 15.49
C LYS A 2 11.69 -11.81 14.12
N LEU A 3 11.91 -12.53 13.02
CA LEU A 3 11.90 -11.99 11.64
C LEU A 3 10.67 -11.10 11.35
N ARG A 4 9.47 -11.55 11.74
CA ARG A 4 8.23 -10.77 11.55
C ARG A 4 8.24 -9.40 12.22
N LYS A 5 8.90 -9.26 13.38
CA LYS A 5 9.05 -7.97 14.06
C LYS A 5 10.02 -7.04 13.33
N ILE A 6 11.04 -7.61 12.68
CA ILE A 6 11.98 -6.84 11.85
C ILE A 6 11.23 -6.29 10.64
N LEU A 7 10.53 -7.16 9.90
CA LEU A 7 9.71 -6.76 8.75
C LEU A 7 8.66 -5.71 9.14
N SER A 8 7.91 -5.94 10.21
CA SER A 8 6.93 -4.96 10.71
C SER A 8 7.59 -3.60 10.99
N LEU A 9 8.76 -3.58 11.64
CA LEU A 9 9.48 -2.34 11.92
C LEU A 9 9.97 -1.63 10.65
N GLU A 10 10.49 -2.36 9.66
CA GLU A 10 10.88 -1.81 8.35
C GLU A 10 9.70 -1.08 7.69
N TYR A 11 8.53 -1.70 7.69
CA TYR A 11 7.33 -1.11 7.10
C TYR A 11 6.72 0.02 7.93
N VAL A 12 6.82 -0.02 9.26
CA VAL A 12 6.48 1.13 10.12
C VAL A 12 7.35 2.33 9.77
N ILE A 13 8.66 2.13 9.61
CA ILE A 13 9.58 3.21 9.23
C ILE A 13 9.23 3.73 7.83
N ALA A 14 8.96 2.85 6.87
CA ALA A 14 8.53 3.24 5.53
C ALA A 14 7.22 4.07 5.54
N PHE A 15 6.23 3.65 6.33
CA PHE A 15 4.99 4.39 6.53
C PHE A 15 5.24 5.78 7.13
N ILE A 16 6.05 5.89 8.19
CA ILE A 16 6.41 7.18 8.80
C ILE A 16 7.11 8.09 7.77
N MET A 17 8.01 7.55 6.94
CA MET A 17 8.65 8.33 5.88
C MET A 17 7.63 8.88 4.88
N THR A 18 6.63 8.08 4.47
CA THR A 18 5.57 8.58 3.56
C THR A 18 4.74 9.70 4.18
N ILE A 19 4.41 9.61 5.47
CA ILE A 19 3.70 10.67 6.21
C ILE A 19 4.55 11.93 6.29
N PHE A 20 5.85 11.79 6.61
CA PHE A 20 6.78 12.90 6.69
C PHE A 20 6.86 13.67 5.37
N PHE A 21 7.08 12.99 4.24
CA PHE A 21 7.12 13.64 2.93
C PHE A 21 5.78 14.24 2.53
N TYR A 22 4.66 13.58 2.85
CA TYR A 22 3.33 14.10 2.57
C TYR A 22 3.07 15.43 3.29
N GLY A 23 3.40 15.50 4.58
CA GLY A 23 3.29 16.72 5.36
C GLY A 23 4.28 17.81 4.93
N HIS A 24 5.51 17.44 4.56
CA HIS A 24 6.52 18.39 4.08
C HIS A 24 6.14 19.04 2.74
N LEU A 25 5.32 18.36 1.93
CA LEU A 25 4.79 18.88 0.67
C LEU A 25 3.48 19.66 0.85
N ASP A 26 3.07 19.94 2.09
CA ASP A 26 1.86 20.71 2.44
C ASP A 26 0.57 20.17 1.80
N PHE A 27 0.49 18.85 1.58
CA PHE A 27 -0.70 18.22 1.02
C PHE A 27 -1.86 18.11 2.03
N SER A 28 -3.09 18.04 1.53
CA SER A 28 -4.31 18.02 2.34
C SER A 28 -4.47 16.73 3.16
N TRP A 29 -4.35 16.83 4.48
CA TRP A 29 -4.61 15.69 5.39
C TRP A 29 -6.01 15.09 5.23
N LEU A 30 -7.01 15.87 4.80
CA LEU A 30 -8.34 15.34 4.51
C LEU A 30 -8.29 14.38 3.31
N SER A 31 -7.57 14.75 2.25
CA SER A 31 -7.34 13.87 1.10
C SER A 31 -6.57 12.62 1.50
N PHE A 32 -5.56 12.75 2.36
CA PHE A 32 -4.84 11.61 2.91
C PHE A 32 -5.78 10.61 3.58
N ILE A 33 -6.59 11.06 4.54
CA ILE A 33 -7.49 10.19 5.31
C ILE A 33 -8.55 9.54 4.41
N ILE A 34 -9.17 10.31 3.50
CA ILE A 34 -10.23 9.80 2.62
C ILE A 34 -9.69 8.73 1.66
N PHE A 35 -8.52 8.99 1.05
CA PHE A 35 -8.00 8.11 0.01
C PHE A 35 -7.06 7.03 0.53
N LEU A 36 -6.72 7.02 1.83
CA LEU A 36 -5.87 5.99 2.42
C LEU A 36 -6.42 4.58 2.14
N LEU A 37 -7.73 4.38 2.32
CA LEU A 37 -8.40 3.09 2.09
C LEU A 37 -8.84 2.85 0.65
N LEU A 38 -8.54 3.77 -0.28
CA LEU A 38 -8.95 3.63 -1.68
C LEU A 38 -8.40 2.35 -2.34
N PRO A 39 -7.14 1.91 -2.09
CA PRO A 39 -6.63 0.68 -2.68
C PRO A 39 -7.40 -0.58 -2.26
N ASP A 40 -8.09 -0.58 -1.12
CA ASP A 40 -8.87 -1.73 -0.63
C ASP A 40 -10.10 -2.03 -1.48
N ILE A 41 -10.55 -1.09 -2.33
CA ILE A 41 -11.61 -1.36 -3.33
C ILE A 41 -11.21 -2.53 -4.23
N THR A 42 -9.91 -2.75 -4.45
CA THR A 42 -9.42 -3.90 -5.23
C THR A 42 -9.76 -5.26 -4.61
N MET A 43 -10.10 -5.32 -3.31
CA MET A 43 -10.60 -6.53 -2.66
C MET A 43 -11.96 -6.99 -3.19
N LEU A 44 -12.74 -6.12 -3.84
CA LEU A 44 -14.04 -6.51 -4.43
C LEU A 44 -13.91 -7.62 -5.47
N GLY A 45 -12.73 -7.83 -6.06
CA GLY A 45 -12.46 -8.98 -6.94
C GLY A 45 -12.72 -10.34 -6.27
N TYR A 46 -12.62 -10.42 -4.94
CA TYR A 46 -12.93 -11.65 -4.18
C TYR A 46 -14.42 -12.01 -4.20
N MET A 47 -15.31 -11.11 -4.61
CA MET A 47 -16.73 -11.42 -4.83
C MET A 47 -16.94 -12.38 -6.01
N ILE A 48 -15.97 -12.50 -6.93
CA ILE A 48 -16.07 -13.39 -8.09
C ILE A 48 -15.46 -14.76 -7.75
N ASN A 49 -14.17 -14.80 -7.38
CA ASN A 49 -13.47 -15.97 -6.84
C ASN A 49 -12.09 -15.58 -6.26
N SER A 50 -11.41 -16.53 -5.62
CA SER A 50 -10.11 -16.29 -4.97
C SER A 50 -9.00 -15.86 -5.93
N LYS A 51 -8.98 -16.40 -7.15
CA LYS A 51 -7.97 -16.10 -8.17
C LYS A 51 -8.11 -14.66 -8.68
N ILE A 52 -9.33 -14.27 -9.06
CA ILE A 52 -9.62 -12.91 -9.52
C ILE A 52 -9.41 -11.91 -8.38
N GLY A 53 -9.84 -12.26 -7.16
CA GLY A 53 -9.59 -11.47 -5.97
C GLY A 53 -8.11 -11.24 -5.70
N ALA A 54 -7.30 -12.30 -5.72
CA ALA A 54 -5.86 -12.19 -5.50
C ALA A 54 -5.18 -11.34 -6.59
N LEU A 55 -5.59 -11.48 -7.86
CA LEU A 55 -5.07 -10.67 -8.96
C LEU A 55 -5.33 -9.18 -8.75
N PHE A 56 -6.59 -8.78 -8.56
CA PHE A 56 -6.95 -7.36 -8.37
C PHE A 56 -6.32 -6.79 -7.10
N TYR A 57 -6.39 -7.53 -5.98
CA TYR A 57 -5.76 -7.11 -4.73
C TYR A 57 -4.26 -6.88 -4.92
N ASN A 58 -3.55 -7.81 -5.57
CA ASN A 58 -2.11 -7.69 -5.77
C ASN A 58 -1.73 -6.51 -6.68
N ILE A 59 -2.56 -6.19 -7.68
CA ILE A 59 -2.39 -4.98 -8.48
C ILE A 59 -2.55 -3.74 -7.61
N GLY A 60 -3.59 -3.69 -6.77
CA GLY A 60 -3.85 -2.60 -5.83
C GLY A 60 -2.82 -2.45 -4.71
N HIS A 61 -2.15 -3.54 -4.32
CA HIS A 61 -1.24 -3.59 -3.16
C HIS A 61 0.22 -3.84 -3.55
N SER A 62 0.54 -3.77 -4.84
CA SER A 62 1.89 -3.73 -5.35
C SER A 62 2.42 -2.30 -5.31
N PHE A 63 3.58 -2.11 -4.68
CA PHE A 63 4.19 -0.77 -4.63
C PHE A 63 4.79 -0.33 -5.97
N VAL A 64 4.85 -1.20 -6.98
CA VAL A 64 5.40 -0.88 -8.31
C VAL A 64 4.70 0.31 -8.94
N ILE A 65 3.36 0.28 -8.97
CA ILE A 65 2.56 1.35 -9.59
C ILE A 65 2.76 2.69 -8.86
N PRO A 66 2.54 2.79 -7.53
CA PRO A 66 2.71 4.07 -6.85
C PRO A 66 4.18 4.52 -6.80
N ALA A 67 5.18 3.62 -6.82
CA ALA A 67 6.58 4.02 -6.96
C ALA A 67 6.88 4.66 -8.32
N VAL A 68 6.34 4.10 -9.42
CA VAL A 68 6.45 4.71 -10.75
C VAL A 68 5.74 6.08 -10.78
N LEU A 69 4.54 6.17 -10.21
CA LEU A 69 3.82 7.45 -10.11
C LEU A 69 4.57 8.49 -9.27
N LEU A 70 5.26 8.07 -8.21
CA LEU A 70 6.09 8.96 -7.38
C LEU A 70 7.22 9.57 -8.23
N VAL A 71 7.94 8.74 -9.00
CA VAL A 71 9.05 9.18 -9.87
C VAL A 71 8.55 10.12 -10.97
N ILE A 72 7.46 9.75 -11.65
CA ILE A 72 6.84 10.61 -12.67
C ILE A 72 6.38 11.93 -12.05
N GLY A 73 5.70 11.85 -10.91
CA GLY A 73 5.17 13.01 -10.20
C GLY A 73 6.25 14.00 -9.78
N PHE A 74 7.38 13.48 -9.32
CA PHE A 74 8.55 14.28 -8.96
C PHE A 74 9.20 14.90 -10.20
N THR A 75 9.45 14.09 -11.23
CA THR A 75 10.16 14.51 -12.45
C THR A 75 9.38 15.57 -13.23
N LEU A 76 8.06 15.41 -13.33
CA LEU A 76 7.17 16.33 -14.05
C LEU A 76 6.61 17.44 -13.14
N SER A 77 6.99 17.46 -11.86
CA SER A 77 6.50 18.41 -10.86
C SER A 77 4.96 18.47 -10.82
N THR A 78 4.30 17.32 -10.87
CA THR A 78 2.82 17.22 -10.85
C THR A 78 2.35 16.88 -9.42
N PRO A 79 1.82 17.84 -8.64
CA PRO A 79 1.51 17.62 -7.23
C PRO A 79 0.46 16.54 -7.00
N ILE A 80 -0.51 16.42 -7.92
CA ILE A 80 -1.59 15.42 -7.82
C ILE A 80 -1.05 13.98 -7.89
N LEU A 81 -0.05 13.71 -8.74
CA LEU A 81 0.56 12.39 -8.84
C LEU A 81 1.42 12.08 -7.63
N LEU A 82 2.16 13.06 -7.11
CA LEU A 82 2.93 12.92 -5.87
C LEU A 82 2.03 12.62 -4.68
N MET A 83 0.94 13.37 -4.54
CA MET A 83 -0.04 13.18 -3.47
C MET A 83 -0.66 11.79 -3.54
N ALA A 84 -1.13 11.36 -4.73
CA ALA A 84 -1.72 10.05 -4.92
C ALA A 84 -0.71 8.92 -4.65
N ALA A 85 0.53 9.05 -5.14
CA ALA A 85 1.58 8.07 -4.93
C ALA A 85 1.94 7.91 -3.45
N LEU A 86 2.08 9.01 -2.71
CA LEU A 86 2.42 8.98 -1.29
C LEU A 86 1.30 8.36 -0.44
N ILE A 87 0.03 8.71 -0.70
CA ILE A 87 -1.12 8.10 0.00
C ILE A 87 -1.15 6.59 -0.26
N TRP A 88 -0.96 6.19 -1.52
CA TRP A 88 -1.00 4.79 -1.91
C TRP A 88 0.16 3.99 -1.31
N LEU A 89 1.39 4.52 -1.32
CA LEU A 89 2.52 3.91 -0.62
C LEU A 89 2.27 3.81 0.89
N ALA A 90 1.68 4.85 1.50
CA ALA A 90 1.35 4.84 2.92
C ALA A 90 0.37 3.70 3.25
N HIS A 91 -0.68 3.50 2.46
CA HIS A 91 -1.60 2.36 2.61
C HIS A 91 -0.87 1.03 2.56
N ILE A 92 -0.04 0.81 1.53
CA ILE A 92 0.68 -0.47 1.35
C ILE A 92 1.63 -0.73 2.53
N PHE A 93 2.38 0.28 2.98
CA PHE A 93 3.30 0.13 4.10
C PHE A 93 2.59 -0.08 5.44
N LEU A 94 1.46 0.58 5.66
CA LEU A 94 0.62 0.32 6.83
C LEU A 94 0.14 -1.14 6.85
N ASP A 95 -0.38 -1.64 5.73
CA ASP A 95 -0.78 -3.03 5.59
C ASP A 95 0.37 -3.99 5.94
N ARG A 96 1.58 -3.70 5.45
CA ARG A 96 2.73 -4.58 5.65
C ARG A 96 3.25 -4.53 7.08
N ALA A 97 3.17 -3.37 7.72
CA ALA A 97 3.46 -3.20 9.13
C ALA A 97 2.51 -4.04 10.01
N LEU A 98 1.23 -4.14 9.62
CA LEU A 98 0.22 -4.96 10.28
C LEU A 98 0.29 -6.45 9.91
N GLY A 99 1.15 -6.80 8.94
CA GLY A 99 1.39 -8.17 8.49
C GLY A 99 0.43 -8.67 7.42
N TYR A 100 -0.34 -7.78 6.79
CA TYR A 100 -1.02 -8.06 5.52
C TYR A 100 0.00 -8.08 4.39
N GLY A 101 -0.31 -8.80 3.32
CA GLY A 101 0.55 -8.74 2.16
C GLY A 101 -0.04 -9.28 0.87
N LEU A 102 0.78 -9.34 -0.20
CA LEU A 102 0.32 -9.86 -1.49
C LEU A 102 -0.18 -11.29 -1.29
N LYS A 103 -1.29 -11.58 -1.94
CA LYS A 103 -2.13 -12.75 -1.75
C LYS A 103 -1.74 -13.82 -2.76
N TYR A 104 -1.62 -15.06 -2.30
CA TYR A 104 -1.60 -16.19 -3.21
C TYR A 104 -3.03 -16.58 -3.64
N GLU A 105 -3.16 -17.24 -4.80
CA GLU A 105 -4.48 -17.56 -5.39
C GLU A 105 -5.30 -18.56 -4.55
N GLU A 106 -4.64 -19.37 -3.71
CA GLU A 106 -5.30 -20.47 -2.98
C GLU A 106 -6.13 -19.99 -1.79
N ALA A 107 -5.77 -18.86 -1.16
CA ALA A 107 -6.52 -18.32 -0.02
C ALA A 107 -6.16 -16.86 0.28
N PHE A 108 -7.15 -16.06 0.70
CA PHE A 108 -6.95 -14.69 1.17
C PHE A 108 -6.00 -14.58 2.38
N THR A 109 -5.94 -15.62 3.20
CA THR A 109 -5.09 -15.67 4.39
C THR A 109 -3.63 -15.97 4.08
N LYS A 110 -3.31 -16.51 2.90
CA LYS A 110 -1.93 -16.81 2.52
C LYS A 110 -1.30 -15.60 1.84
N THR A 111 -0.27 -15.05 2.48
CA THR A 111 0.50 -13.92 1.93
C THR A 111 1.98 -14.26 1.86
N HIS A 112 2.75 -13.45 1.12
CA HIS A 112 4.21 -13.60 1.09
C HIS A 112 4.91 -13.25 2.41
N LEU A 113 4.24 -12.53 3.32
CA LEU A 113 4.81 -12.20 4.63
C LEU A 113 4.50 -13.27 5.67
N GLN A 114 3.28 -13.79 5.64
CA GLN A 114 2.79 -14.80 6.57
C GLN A 114 1.46 -15.41 6.13
N GLN A 115 1.07 -16.48 6.80
CA GLN A 115 -0.32 -16.91 6.86
C GLN A 115 -1.02 -16.16 7.98
N ILE A 116 -2.09 -15.43 7.62
CA ILE A 116 -2.99 -14.75 8.54
C ILE A 116 -3.93 -15.82 9.11
N ALA A 117 -4.09 -15.84 10.44
CA ALA A 117 -4.97 -16.78 11.12
C ALA A 117 -6.44 -16.37 10.99
#